data_AF-A0AAJ2FNV0-F1
#
_entry.id   AF-A0AAJ2FNV0-F1
#
_cell.length_a   1.000
_cell.length_b   1.000
_cell.length_c   1.000
_cell.angle_alpha   90.00
_cell.angle_beta   90.00
_cell.angle_gamma   90.00
#
_symmetry.space_group_name_H-M   'P 1'
#
loop_
_entity.id
_entity.type
_entity.pdbx_description
1 polymer ?
#
loop_
_entity_poly.entity_id
_entity_poly.type
_entity_poly.pdbx_seq_one_letter_code
_entity_poly.pdbx_strand_id
1 'polypeptide(L)'
;MKMLRAPLLMIGLLLCSQGFAATAQQDKMTTCNADATAKSLKGDERNSFMSNCLKAAPAAAEVKAMTPQQEKMKTCNADATTKALKGDERKAFMSNCLKAEPAATDVKAMTPQQEKMKACNADAATKALKGDERKAFMSDCLKKK
;
A
#
# COMPACT_ATOMS: atom_id res chain seq x y z
N MET A 1 -58.28 6.03 8.73
CA MET A 1 -58.05 7.45 8.34
C MET A 1 -56.58 7.74 8.63
N LYS A 2 -55.67 7.60 7.65
CA LYS A 2 -55.09 8.69 6.85
C LYS A 2 -54.65 9.91 7.67
N MET A 3 -53.33 10.06 7.81
CA MET A 3 -52.46 11.22 7.53
C MET A 3 -51.35 11.26 8.61
N LEU A 4 -50.10 11.69 8.43
CA LEU A 4 -49.14 11.89 7.34
C LEU A 4 -47.94 12.59 8.07
N ARG A 5 -46.69 12.36 7.63
CA ARG A 5 -45.46 13.18 7.84
C ARG A 5 -44.56 12.92 9.07
N ALA A 6 -43.49 12.16 8.82
CA ALA A 6 -42.13 12.51 9.25
C ALA A 6 -41.54 13.59 8.29
N PRO A 7 -40.31 14.12 8.40
CA PRO A 7 -39.31 14.15 9.50
C PRO A 7 -38.69 15.56 9.72
N LEU A 8 -37.95 15.84 10.81
CA LEU A 8 -36.86 16.84 10.76
C LEU A 8 -35.82 16.58 11.86
N LEU A 9 -34.73 15.95 11.44
CA LEU A 9 -33.51 15.70 12.17
C LEU A 9 -32.45 16.63 11.54
N MET A 10 -32.11 17.73 12.22
CA MET A 10 -31.01 18.67 11.91
C MET A 10 -30.14 18.69 13.16
N ILE A 11 -29.01 17.98 13.28
CA ILE A 11 -27.72 18.12 12.58
C ILE A 11 -27.23 19.58 12.55
N GLY A 12 -26.26 19.87 13.42
CA GLY A 12 -25.49 21.12 13.45
C GLY A 12 -24.21 20.94 14.28
N LEU A 13 -23.39 19.94 13.91
CA LEU A 13 -22.08 19.66 14.47
C LEU A 13 -21.08 20.73 14.00
N LEU A 14 -20.59 21.56 14.93
CA LEU A 14 -19.32 22.29 14.83
C LEU A 14 -18.22 21.33 14.34
N LEU A 15 -17.37 21.69 13.38
CA LEU A 15 -15.93 21.34 13.37
C LEU A 15 -15.18 21.98 12.17
N CYS A 16 -14.33 22.96 12.51
CA CYS A 16 -12.97 23.18 12.02
C CYS A 16 -12.68 23.12 10.51
N SER A 17 -12.64 24.30 9.87
CA SER A 17 -12.05 24.53 8.55
C SER A 17 -10.53 24.74 8.61
N GLN A 18 -9.76 23.68 8.34
CA GLN A 18 -8.37 23.77 7.87
C GLN A 18 -8.09 22.66 6.83
N GLY A 19 -7.64 23.03 5.62
CA GLY A 19 -6.96 22.12 4.68
C GLY A 19 -7.45 22.10 3.23
N PHE A 20 -7.10 23.12 2.44
CA PHE A 20 -7.38 23.23 0.99
C PHE A 20 -6.63 22.20 0.08
N ALA A 21 -6.04 21.14 0.64
CA ALA A 21 -5.34 20.11 -0.13
C ALA A 21 -6.04 18.73 -0.07
N ALA A 22 -6.93 18.50 0.89
CA ALA A 22 -7.66 17.24 1.02
C ALA A 22 -8.89 17.15 0.10
N THR A 23 -9.45 18.30 -0.30
CA THR A 23 -10.70 18.37 -1.07
C THR A 23 -10.55 17.81 -2.49
N ALA A 24 -9.50 18.18 -3.22
CA ALA A 24 -9.34 17.75 -4.61
C ALA A 24 -9.21 16.23 -4.80
N GLN A 25 -8.55 15.53 -3.86
CA GLN A 25 -8.45 14.06 -3.91
C GLN A 25 -9.77 13.39 -3.49
N GLN A 26 -10.52 14.01 -2.57
CA GLN A 26 -11.81 13.53 -2.08
C GLN A 26 -12.95 13.73 -3.09
N ASP A 27 -12.96 14.87 -3.78
CA ASP A 27 -13.90 15.19 -4.87
C ASP A 27 -13.69 14.22 -6.04
N LYS A 28 -12.44 13.96 -6.40
CA LYS A 28 -12.10 13.00 -7.44
C LYS A 28 -12.56 11.58 -7.10
N MET A 29 -12.39 11.14 -5.86
CA MET A 29 -12.90 9.84 -5.44
C MET A 29 -14.43 9.76 -5.58
N THR A 30 -15.14 10.83 -5.24
CA THR A 30 -16.59 10.91 -5.35
C THR A 30 -17.04 10.85 -6.80
N THR A 31 -16.42 11.62 -7.70
CA THR A 31 -16.71 11.59 -9.14
C THR A 31 -16.42 10.23 -9.75
N CYS A 32 -15.27 9.63 -9.46
CA CYS A 32 -14.94 8.28 -9.94
C CYS A 32 -15.94 7.23 -9.43
N ASN A 33 -16.49 7.39 -8.22
CA ASN A 33 -17.49 6.48 -7.69
C ASN A 33 -18.86 6.66 -8.36
N ALA A 34 -19.25 7.92 -8.60
CA ALA A 34 -20.45 8.25 -9.35
C ALA A 34 -20.39 7.70 -10.78
N ASP A 35 -19.26 7.88 -11.48
CA ASP A 35 -19.06 7.38 -12.84
C ASP A 35 -19.05 5.85 -12.90
N ALA A 36 -18.44 5.20 -11.91
CA ALA A 36 -18.48 3.74 -11.81
C ALA A 36 -19.91 3.21 -11.63
N THR A 37 -20.73 3.94 -10.86
CA THR A 37 -22.14 3.60 -10.59
C THR A 37 -23.01 3.89 -11.79
N ALA A 38 -22.81 5.02 -12.48
CA ALA A 38 -23.49 5.35 -13.73
C ALA A 38 -23.19 4.33 -14.84
N LYS A 39 -21.95 3.81 -14.88
CA LYS A 39 -21.53 2.74 -15.78
C LYS A 39 -21.93 1.34 -15.29
N SER A 40 -22.61 1.22 -14.15
CA SER A 40 -23.03 -0.05 -13.53
C SER A 40 -21.90 -1.06 -13.35
N LEU A 41 -20.66 -0.59 -13.16
CA LEU A 41 -19.49 -1.44 -13.03
C LEU A 41 -19.54 -2.17 -11.68
N LYS A 42 -19.29 -3.48 -11.70
CA LYS A 42 -19.28 -4.34 -10.51
C LYS A 42 -17.98 -5.13 -10.45
N GLY A 43 -17.65 -5.61 -9.25
CA GLY A 43 -16.49 -6.49 -9.03
C GLY A 43 -15.17 -5.90 -9.57
N ASP A 44 -14.43 -6.73 -10.31
CA ASP A 44 -13.11 -6.39 -10.82
C ASP A 44 -13.13 -5.21 -11.82
N GLU A 45 -14.22 -5.03 -12.57
CA GLU A 45 -14.37 -3.92 -13.52
C GLU A 45 -14.46 -2.57 -12.79
N ARG A 46 -15.17 -2.52 -11.66
CA ARG A 46 -15.22 -1.32 -10.81
C ARG A 46 -13.85 -1.00 -10.21
N ASN A 47 -13.12 -2.01 -9.76
CA ASN A 47 -11.79 -1.83 -9.18
C ASN A 47 -10.79 -1.31 -10.21
N SER A 48 -10.80 -1.88 -11.42
CA SER A 48 -9.95 -1.42 -12.52
C SER A 48 -10.30 0.02 -12.92
N PHE A 49 -11.59 0.32 -13.09
CA PHE A 49 -12.07 1.66 -13.41
C PHE A 49 -11.70 2.68 -12.33
N MET A 50 -11.93 2.37 -11.05
CA MET A 50 -11.60 3.25 -9.94
C MET A 50 -10.09 3.49 -9.86
N SER A 51 -9.28 2.45 -10.05
CA SER A 51 -7.82 2.58 -10.04
C SER A 51 -7.34 3.51 -11.17
N ASN A 52 -7.90 3.37 -12.37
CA ASN A 52 -7.54 4.21 -13.51
C ASN A 52 -8.04 5.66 -13.34
N CYS A 53 -9.28 5.83 -12.88
CA CYS A 53 -9.88 7.15 -12.63
C CYS A 53 -9.11 7.91 -11.55
N LEU A 54 -8.74 7.26 -10.44
CA LEU A 54 -7.94 7.87 -9.38
C LEU A 54 -6.49 8.15 -9.81
N LYS A 55 -5.92 7.36 -10.73
CA LYS A 55 -4.57 7.58 -11.30
C LYS A 55 -4.53 8.69 -12.35
N ALA A 56 -5.62 8.98 -13.05
CA ALA A 56 -5.68 10.00 -14.09
C ALA A 56 -5.52 11.40 -13.48
N ALA A 57 -4.31 11.94 -13.43
CA ALA A 57 -4.06 13.28 -12.90
C ALA A 57 -4.83 14.37 -13.69
N PRO A 58 -5.17 15.53 -13.09
CA PRO A 58 -5.65 16.66 -13.88
C PRO A 58 -4.59 17.00 -14.95
N ALA A 59 -5.05 17.45 -16.12
CA ALA A 59 -4.34 17.46 -17.42
C ALA A 59 -3.01 18.26 -17.53
N ALA A 60 -2.28 18.48 -16.45
CA ALA A 60 -0.97 19.13 -16.40
C ALA A 60 0.07 18.39 -15.53
N ALA A 61 -0.15 17.11 -15.21
CA ALA A 61 0.86 16.31 -14.54
C ALA A 61 1.24 15.12 -15.43
N GLU A 62 2.49 15.16 -15.90
CA GLU A 62 3.17 14.05 -16.56
C GLU A 62 2.81 12.72 -15.90
N VAL A 63 2.53 11.71 -16.73
CA VAL A 63 2.42 10.32 -16.30
C VAL A 63 3.70 9.98 -15.54
N LYS A 64 3.68 10.10 -14.21
CA LYS A 64 4.78 9.65 -13.38
C LYS A 64 4.90 8.17 -13.65
N ALA A 65 5.95 7.80 -14.40
CA ALA A 65 6.32 6.42 -14.61
C ALA A 65 6.24 5.71 -13.26
N MET A 66 5.56 4.56 -13.22
CA MET A 66 5.50 3.78 -12.00
C MET A 66 6.94 3.57 -11.53
N THR A 67 7.18 3.82 -10.24
CA THR A 67 8.53 3.60 -9.73
C THR A 67 8.84 2.10 -9.87
N PRO A 68 10.09 1.69 -10.06
CA PRO A 68 10.46 0.28 -10.18
C PRO A 68 9.92 -0.58 -9.02
N GLN A 69 9.76 0.03 -7.84
CA GLN A 69 9.17 -0.61 -6.66
C GLN A 69 7.66 -0.86 -6.78
N GLN A 70 6.92 0.06 -7.41
CA GLN A 70 5.48 -0.10 -7.67
C GLN A 70 5.22 -1.17 -8.73
N GLU A 71 6.03 -1.23 -9.78
CA GLU A 71 5.94 -2.28 -10.80
C GLU A 71 6.23 -3.65 -10.21
N LYS A 72 7.31 -3.76 -9.42
CA LYS A 72 7.67 -4.98 -8.69
C LYS A 72 6.54 -5.47 -7.77
N MET A 73 5.92 -4.54 -7.03
CA MET A 73 4.78 -4.89 -6.16
C MET A 73 3.59 -5.42 -6.96
N LYS A 74 3.32 -4.87 -8.15
CA LYS A 74 2.26 -5.36 -9.04
C LYS A 74 2.55 -6.80 -9.49
N THR A 75 3.77 -7.07 -9.96
CA THR A 75 4.20 -8.41 -10.39
C THR A 75 4.11 -9.42 -9.24
N CYS A 76 4.65 -9.08 -8.06
CA CYS A 76 4.57 -9.97 -6.88
C CYS A 76 3.12 -10.27 -6.46
N ASN A 77 2.19 -9.33 -6.61
CA ASN A 77 0.77 -9.59 -6.33
C ASN A 77 0.09 -10.46 -7.39
N ALA A 78 0.43 -10.27 -8.67
CA ALA A 78 -0.05 -11.13 -9.74
C ALA A 78 0.43 -12.57 -9.53
N ASP A 79 1.73 -12.76 -9.28
CA ASP A 79 2.32 -14.08 -9.06
C ASP A 79 1.75 -14.79 -7.84
N ALA A 80 1.51 -14.06 -6.74
CA ALA A 80 0.87 -14.63 -5.55
C ALA A 80 -0.54 -15.13 -5.85
N THR A 81 -1.28 -14.42 -6.71
CA THR A 81 -2.65 -14.77 -7.11
C THR A 81 -2.65 -15.96 -8.05
N THR A 82 -1.76 -15.99 -9.05
CA THR A 82 -1.56 -17.12 -9.96
C THR A 82 -1.15 -18.39 -9.22
N LYS A 83 -0.34 -18.26 -8.16
CA LYS A 83 0.05 -19.35 -7.27
C LYS A 83 -1.03 -19.70 -6.22
N ALA A 84 -2.19 -19.03 -6.25
CA ALA A 84 -3.29 -19.18 -5.31
C ALA A 84 -2.88 -19.08 -3.83
N LEU A 85 -1.81 -18.34 -3.53
CA LEU A 85 -1.27 -18.23 -2.18
C LEU A 85 -2.23 -17.43 -1.31
N LYS A 86 -2.50 -17.94 -0.10
CA LYS A 86 -3.37 -17.30 0.89
C LYS A 86 -2.69 -17.26 2.26
N GLY A 87 -3.24 -16.44 3.15
CA GLY A 87 -2.75 -16.34 4.53
C GLY A 87 -1.24 -16.07 4.64
N ASP A 88 -0.57 -16.82 5.49
CA ASP A 88 0.85 -16.66 5.78
C ASP A 88 1.75 -16.97 4.57
N GLU A 89 1.33 -17.88 3.68
CA GLU A 89 2.09 -18.23 2.48
C GLU A 89 2.18 -17.06 1.51
N ARG A 90 1.07 -16.32 1.31
CA ARG A 90 1.07 -15.10 0.51
C ARG A 90 1.98 -14.04 1.10
N LYS A 91 1.97 -13.88 2.42
CA LYS A 91 2.77 -12.87 3.12
C LYS A 91 4.27 -13.18 3.02
N ALA A 92 4.65 -14.45 3.22
CA ALA A 92 6.02 -14.91 3.06
C ALA A 92 6.49 -14.73 1.61
N PHE A 93 5.66 -15.13 0.63
CA PHE A 93 5.95 -14.94 -0.79
C PHE A 93 6.10 -13.47 -1.16
N MET A 94 5.18 -12.60 -0.72
CA MET A 94 5.26 -11.16 -0.99
C MET A 94 6.53 -10.54 -0.42
N SER A 95 6.89 -10.89 0.82
CA SER A 95 8.13 -10.44 1.45
C SER A 95 9.34 -10.88 0.64
N ASN A 96 9.39 -12.15 0.24
CA ASN A 96 10.52 -12.67 -0.54
C ASN A 96 10.59 -12.06 -1.95
N CYS A 97 9.45 -11.92 -2.64
CA CYS A 97 9.38 -11.33 -3.97
C CYS A 97 9.77 -9.85 -3.96
N LEU A 98 9.34 -9.08 -2.96
CA LEU A 98 9.73 -7.67 -2.82
C LEU A 98 11.20 -7.49 -2.42
N LYS A 99 11.77 -8.47 -1.70
CA LYS A 99 13.20 -8.50 -1.32
C LYS A 99 14.11 -9.01 -2.43
N ALA A 100 13.64 -9.90 -3.29
CA ALA A 100 14.41 -10.44 -4.42
C ALA A 100 14.58 -9.35 -5.48
N GLU A 101 15.80 -8.87 -5.73
CA GLU A 101 16.07 -8.02 -6.89
C GLU A 101 15.66 -8.72 -8.20
N PRO A 102 15.24 -7.98 -9.24
CA PRO A 102 14.75 -8.57 -10.48
C PRO A 102 15.78 -9.56 -11.02
N ALA A 103 15.30 -10.77 -11.31
CA ALA A 103 16.12 -11.85 -11.81
C ALA A 103 16.72 -11.50 -13.18
N ALA A 104 17.95 -11.00 -13.15
CA ALA A 104 18.92 -11.21 -14.21
C ALA A 104 20.06 -12.02 -13.58
N THR A 105 20.40 -13.11 -14.23
CA THR A 105 21.60 -13.93 -14.06
C THR A 105 22.77 -13.17 -13.44
N ASP A 106 22.97 -13.35 -12.15
CA ASP A 106 24.22 -13.24 -11.40
C ASP A 106 23.82 -13.19 -9.92
N VAL A 107 24.21 -14.22 -9.17
CA VAL A 107 24.21 -14.13 -7.71
C VAL A 107 25.29 -13.11 -7.38
N LYS A 108 24.94 -11.82 -7.44
CA LYS A 108 25.77 -10.78 -6.84
C LYS A 108 25.70 -11.06 -5.35
N ALA A 109 26.71 -11.76 -4.85
CA ALA A 109 26.87 -12.09 -3.46
C ALA A 109 26.49 -10.85 -2.63
N MET A 110 25.54 -11.01 -1.70
CA MET A 110 25.22 -9.95 -0.76
C MET A 110 26.53 -9.45 -0.18
N THR A 111 26.70 -8.13 -0.11
CA THR A 111 27.92 -7.62 0.51
C THR A 111 27.94 -8.11 1.97
N PRO A 112 29.11 -8.36 2.57
CA PRO A 112 29.18 -8.81 3.97
C PRO A 112 28.40 -7.90 4.94
N GLN A 113 28.27 -6.62 4.59
CA GLN A 113 27.46 -5.65 5.32
C GLN A 113 25.95 -5.89 5.23
N GLN A 114 25.44 -6.31 4.07
CA GLN A 114 24.03 -6.65 3.88
C GLN A 114 23.67 -7.96 4.60
N GLU A 115 24.56 -8.95 4.59
CA GLU A 115 24.38 -10.20 5.34
C GLU A 115 24.37 -9.95 6.85
N LYS A 116 25.31 -9.13 7.34
CA LYS A 116 25.38 -8.71 8.74
C LYS A 116 24.12 -7.98 9.18
N MET A 117 23.60 -7.07 8.37
CA MET A 117 22.36 -6.37 8.68
C MET A 117 21.16 -7.32 8.75
N LYS A 118 21.11 -8.34 7.89
CA LYS A 118 20.07 -9.37 7.92
C LYS A 118 20.17 -10.23 9.19
N ALA A 119 21.38 -10.65 9.57
CA ALA A 119 21.63 -11.42 10.79
C ALA A 119 21.24 -10.62 12.05
N CYS A 120 21.69 -9.36 12.16
CA CYS A 120 21.33 -8.49 13.29
C CYS A 120 19.82 -8.25 13.40
N ASN A 121 19.11 -8.14 12.27
CA ASN A 121 17.64 -8.02 12.29
C ASN A 121 16.95 -9.32 12.71
N ALA A 122 17.45 -10.47 12.28
CA ALA A 122 16.92 -11.77 12.70
C ALA A 122 17.14 -11.99 14.20
N ASP A 123 18.33 -11.70 14.71
CA ASP A 123 18.64 -11.82 16.15
C ASP A 123 17.79 -10.89 17.00
N ALA A 124 17.57 -9.66 16.54
CA ALA A 124 16.68 -8.72 17.23
C ALA A 124 15.24 -9.24 17.29
N ALA A 125 14.76 -9.91 16.23
CA ALA A 125 13.44 -10.50 16.17
C ALA A 125 13.32 -11.74 17.07
N THR A 126 14.34 -12.61 17.08
CA THR A 126 14.41 -13.79 17.97
C THR A 126 14.45 -13.38 19.43
N LYS A 127 15.15 -12.29 19.74
CA LYS A 127 15.19 -11.69 21.10
C LYS A 127 13.96 -10.84 21.42
N ALA A 128 12.98 -10.76 20.51
CA ALA A 128 11.77 -9.96 20.62
C ALA A 128 12.02 -8.49 21.02
N LEU A 129 13.18 -7.93 20.64
CA LEU A 129 13.58 -6.59 21.04
C LEU A 129 12.71 -5.55 20.32
N LYS A 130 12.23 -4.56 21.07
CA LYS A 130 11.41 -3.46 20.56
C LYS A 130 11.96 -2.12 21.03
N GLY A 131 11.53 -1.05 20.38
CA GLY A 131 11.89 0.32 20.78
C GLY A 131 13.40 0.54 20.89
N ASP A 132 13.81 1.18 21.99
CA ASP A 132 15.20 1.56 22.25
C ASP A 132 16.13 0.35 22.40
N GLU A 133 15.64 -0.77 22.95
CA GLU A 133 16.43 -2.00 23.12
C GLU A 133 16.85 -2.59 21.77
N ARG A 134 15.94 -2.59 20.78
CA ARG A 134 16.27 -3.02 19.42
C ARG A 134 17.30 -2.10 18.78
N LYS A 135 17.18 -0.79 19.01
CA LYS A 135 18.08 0.21 18.42
C LYS A 135 19.50 0.10 18.98
N ALA A 136 19.62 -0.05 20.29
CA ALA A 136 20.88 -0.30 20.97
C ALA A 136 21.53 -1.61 20.46
N PHE A 137 20.76 -2.70 20.47
CA PHE A 137 21.22 -3.99 19.97
C PHE A 137 21.67 -3.95 18.50
N MET A 138 20.90 -3.27 17.62
CA MET A 138 21.27 -3.15 16.21
C MET A 138 22.57 -2.38 16.03
N SER A 139 22.77 -1.31 16.81
CA SER A 139 24.02 -0.53 16.76
C SER A 139 25.22 -1.38 17.16
N ASP A 140 25.10 -2.12 18.27
CA ASP A 140 26.18 -2.97 18.77
C ASP A 140 26.46 -4.15 17.84
N CYS A 141 25.41 -4.79 17.31
CA CYS A 141 25.54 -5.91 16.38
C CYS A 141 26.20 -5.49 15.06
N LEU A 142 25.85 -4.32 14.51
CA LEU A 142 26.46 -3.82 13.28
C LEU A 142 27.92 -3.36 13.49
N LYS A 143 28.26 -2.88 14.69
CA LYS A 143 29.62 -2.43 15.07
C LYS A 143 30.60 -3.56 15.37
N LYS A 144 30.13 -4.71 15.89
CA LYS A 144 30.98 -5.88 16.17
C LYS A 144 31.53 -6.43 14.86
N LYS A 145 32.80 -6.16 14.54
CA LYS A 145 33.44 -6.53 13.26
C LYS A 145 33.23 -8.00 12.92
#